data_AF-U2NP34-F1
#
_entry.id   AF-U2NP34-F1
#
_cell.length_a   1.000
_cell.length_b   1.000
_cell.length_c   1.000
_cell.angle_alpha   90.00
_cell.angle_beta   90.00
_cell.angle_gamma   90.00
#
_symmetry.space_group_name_H-M   'P 1'
#
loop_
_entity.id
_entity.type
_entity.pdbx_description
1 polymer ?
#
loop_
_entity_poly.entity_id
_entity_poly.type
_entity_poly.pdbx_seq_one_letter_code
_entity_poly.pdbx_strand_id
1 'polypeptide(L)'
;MRKNSALLGALLVLVSILFTRLMVNKYGEASRLIIITVALIISIIGLLGIIYTKNHRIILGAFMMILPLIVMTIGIYIDNLYVSGIGLLLIFILIPIMIKMLNIKK
;
A
#
# COMPACT_ATOMS: atom_id res chain seq x y z
N MET A 1 0.77 20.32 -13.51
CA MET A 1 0.17 19.36 -12.54
C MET A 1 1.12 18.24 -12.07
N ARG A 2 2.04 17.70 -12.88
CA ARG A 2 2.93 16.57 -12.47
C ARG A 2 3.97 16.84 -11.35
N LYS A 3 4.47 18.06 -11.18
CA LYS A 3 5.47 18.36 -10.12
C LYS A 3 4.85 18.36 -8.72
N ASN A 4 3.60 18.81 -8.59
CA ASN A 4 2.93 18.88 -7.28
C ASN A 4 2.50 17.51 -6.78
N SER A 5 2.19 16.54 -7.66
CA SER A 5 1.75 15.20 -7.25
C SER A 5 2.85 14.40 -6.55
N ALA A 6 4.11 14.53 -6.97
CA ALA A 6 5.23 13.87 -6.31
C ALA A 6 5.49 14.45 -4.90
N LEU A 7 5.39 15.78 -4.78
CA LEU A 7 5.59 16.49 -3.51
C LEU A 7 4.44 16.20 -2.53
N LEU A 8 3.19 16.16 -3.02
CA LEU A 8 2.03 15.72 -2.25
C LEU A 8 2.18 14.28 -1.76
N GLY A 9 2.67 13.37 -2.61
CA GLY A 9 2.94 11.99 -2.22
C GLY A 9 3.99 11.89 -1.12
N ALA A 10 5.10 12.61 -1.25
CA ALA A 10 6.15 12.65 -0.23
C ALA A 10 5.65 13.23 1.11
N LEU A 11 4.85 14.31 1.06
CA LEU A 11 4.24 14.90 2.25
C LEU A 11 3.30 13.93 2.94
N LEU A 12 2.45 13.22 2.18
CA LEU A 12 1.56 12.20 2.74
C LEU A 12 2.34 11.11 3.45
N VAL A 13 3.43 10.61 2.85
CA VAL A 13 4.29 9.59 3.48
C VAL A 13 4.88 10.11 4.79
N LEU A 14 5.42 11.34 4.80
CA LEU A 14 5.98 11.93 6.02
C LEU A 14 4.93 12.08 7.13
N VAL A 15 3.73 12.59 6.79
CA VAL A 15 2.62 12.72 7.73
C VAL A 15 2.21 11.35 8.27
N SER A 16 2.12 10.32 7.44
CA SER A 16 1.79 8.96 7.85
C SER A 16 2.84 8.35 8.79
N ILE A 17 4.13 8.60 8.55
CA ILE A 17 5.22 8.14 9.43
C ILE A 17 5.11 8.80 10.81
N LEU A 18 4.91 10.12 10.84
CA LEU A 18 4.76 10.86 12.09
C LEU A 18 3.52 10.41 12.86
N PHE A 19 2.38 10.28 12.17
CA PHE A 19 1.15 9.82 12.78
C PHE A 19 1.28 8.41 13.38
N THR A 20 1.87 7.48 12.62
CA THR A 20 2.10 6.11 13.10
C THR A 20 3.01 6.09 14.32
N ARG A 21 4.12 6.85 14.30
CA ARG A 21 5.01 6.96 15.47
C ARG A 21 4.29 7.52 16.70
N LEU A 22 3.49 8.56 16.53
CA LEU A 22 2.74 9.17 17.64
C LEU A 22 1.74 8.18 18.25
N MET A 23 1.03 7.43 17.41
CA MET A 23 0.08 6.42 17.86
C MET A 23 0.77 5.26 18.58
N VAL A 24 1.84 4.72 18.01
CA VAL A 24 2.59 3.61 18.63
C VAL A 24 3.23 4.04 19.95
N ASN A 25 3.76 5.26 20.05
CA ASN A 25 4.34 5.76 21.29
C ASN A 25 3.31 5.96 22.42
N LYS A 26 2.05 6.29 22.07
CA LYS A 26 0.97 6.48 23.06
C LYS A 26 0.22 5.21 23.43
N TYR A 27 -0.02 4.33 22.47
CA TYR A 27 -0.94 3.20 22.59
C TYR A 27 -0.23 1.84 22.46
N GLY A 28 1.08 1.82 22.27
CA GLY A 28 1.90 0.62 22.12
C GLY A 28 1.75 -0.05 20.74
N GLU A 29 2.42 -1.19 20.55
CA GLU A 29 2.45 -1.94 19.29
C GLU A 29 1.06 -2.43 18.84
N ALA A 30 0.11 -2.61 19.76
CA ALA A 30 -1.27 -2.98 19.40
C ALA A 30 -1.94 -1.94 18.47
N SER A 31 -1.57 -0.66 18.60
CA SER A 31 -2.07 0.39 17.72
C SER A 31 -1.58 0.25 16.27
N ARG A 32 -0.39 -0.33 16.07
CA ARG A 32 0.17 -0.59 14.75
C ARG A 32 -0.68 -1.60 13.98
N LEU A 33 -1.13 -2.66 14.64
CA LEU A 33 -2.06 -3.63 14.06
C LEU A 33 -3.35 -2.95 13.61
N ILE A 34 -3.95 -2.13 14.48
CA ILE A 34 -5.19 -1.41 14.18
C ILE A 34 -5.03 -0.51 12.95
N ILE A 35 -3.96 0.28 12.88
CA ILE A 35 -3.68 1.18 11.76
C ILE A 35 -3.59 0.40 10.44
N ILE A 36 -2.87 -0.73 10.44
CA ILE A 36 -2.65 -1.53 9.24
C ILE A 36 -3.93 -2.27 8.82
N THR A 37 -4.70 -2.79 9.77
CA THR A 37 -6.00 -3.41 9.49
C THR A 37 -6.96 -2.39 8.86
N VAL A 38 -7.05 -1.17 9.39
CA VAL A 38 -7.89 -0.11 8.81
C VAL A 38 -7.41 0.26 7.41
N ALA A 39 -6.09 0.39 7.20
CA ALA A 39 -5.53 0.68 5.88
C ALA A 39 -5.86 -0.44 4.86
N LEU A 40 -5.82 -1.70 5.28
CA LEU A 40 -6.19 -2.84 4.45
C LEU A 40 -7.68 -2.80 4.08
N ILE A 41 -8.56 -2.53 5.04
CA ILE A 41 -10.00 -2.41 4.80
C ILE A 41 -10.29 -1.32 3.77
N ILE A 42 -9.72 -0.12 3.95
CA ILE A 42 -9.89 1.01 3.02
C ILE A 42 -9.40 0.62 1.62
N SER A 43 -8.27 -0.08 1.53
CA SER A 43 -7.70 -0.54 0.26
C SER A 43 -8.60 -1.53 -0.46
N ILE A 44 -9.20 -2.49 0.27
CA ILE A 44 -10.16 -3.45 -0.29
C ILE A 44 -11.42 -2.73 -0.80
N ILE A 45 -11.97 -1.78 -0.04
CA ILE A 45 -13.12 -0.98 -0.47
C ILE A 45 -12.79 -0.19 -1.74
N GLY A 46 -11.60 0.41 -1.80
CA GLY A 46 -11.11 1.10 -3.00
C GLY A 46 -11.03 0.17 -4.22
N LEU A 47 -10.53 -1.06 -4.03
CA LEU A 47 -10.46 -2.06 -5.10
C LEU A 47 -11.86 -2.44 -5.60
N LEU A 48 -12.81 -2.68 -4.69
CA LEU A 48 -14.19 -2.97 -5.06
C LEU A 48 -14.78 -1.85 -5.91
N GLY A 49 -14.57 -0.58 -5.51
CA GLY A 49 -14.97 0.59 -6.29
C GLY A 49 -14.37 0.61 -7.70
N ILE A 50 -13.09 0.25 -7.84
CA ILE A 50 -12.39 0.18 -9.13
C ILE A 50 -12.93 -0.97 -9.99
N ILE A 51 -13.29 -2.11 -9.39
CA ILE A 51 -13.85 -3.26 -10.12
C ILE A 51 -15.12 -2.88 -10.90
N TYR A 52 -15.96 -2.00 -10.35
CA TYR A 52 -17.16 -1.50 -11.04
C TYR A 52 -16.86 -0.76 -12.36
N THR A 53 -15.65 -0.22 -12.53
CA THR A 53 -15.27 0.49 -13.77
C THR A 53 -15.07 -0.44 -14.98
N LYS A 54 -15.04 -1.77 -14.77
CA LYS A 54 -14.82 -2.83 -15.78
C LYS A 54 -13.53 -2.68 -16.61
N ASN A 55 -12.64 -1.75 -16.25
CA ASN A 55 -11.36 -1.58 -16.92
C ASN A 55 -10.33 -2.52 -16.31
N HIS A 56 -10.17 -3.68 -16.94
CA HIS A 56 -9.32 -4.78 -16.48
C HIS A 56 -7.87 -4.35 -16.21
N ARG A 57 -7.35 -3.36 -16.95
CA ARG A 57 -5.99 -2.84 -16.76
C ARG A 57 -5.84 -2.05 -15.46
N ILE A 58 -6.85 -1.24 -15.12
CA ILE A 58 -6.85 -0.43 -13.90
C ILE A 58 -7.06 -1.35 -12.69
N ILE A 59 -7.94 -2.34 -12.82
CA ILE A 59 -8.17 -3.36 -11.78
C ILE A 59 -6.88 -4.11 -11.47
N LEU A 60 -6.15 -4.55 -12.50
CA LEU A 60 -4.89 -5.28 -12.33
C LEU A 60 -3.80 -4.41 -11.70
N GLY A 61 -3.73 -3.13 -12.07
CA GLY A 61 -2.84 -2.16 -11.41
C GLY A 61 -3.18 -1.93 -9.94
N ALA A 62 -4.47 -1.77 -9.62
CA ALA A 62 -4.92 -1.61 -8.23
C ALA A 62 -4.65 -2.86 -7.40
N PHE A 63 -4.86 -4.06 -7.97
CA PHE A 63 -4.54 -5.31 -7.31
C PHE A 63 -3.05 -5.45 -7.02
N MET A 64 -2.17 -5.08 -7.97
CA MET A 64 -0.72 -5.06 -7.76
C MET A 64 -0.28 -4.10 -6.65
N MET A 65 -1.02 -3.02 -6.39
CA MET A 65 -0.72 -2.12 -5.27
C MET A 65 -1.16 -2.68 -3.91
N ILE A 66 -2.23 -3.48 -3.89
CA ILE A 66 -2.80 -4.04 -2.66
C ILE A 66 -2.09 -5.32 -2.23
N LEU A 67 -1.57 -6.11 -3.18
CA LEU A 67 -0.90 -7.37 -2.89
C LEU A 67 0.26 -7.23 -1.87
N PRO A 68 1.19 -6.26 -2.01
CA PRO A 68 2.21 -6.00 -0.98
C PRO A 68 1.61 -5.74 0.40
N LEU A 69 0.53 -4.95 0.45
CA LEU A 69 -0.14 -4.56 1.68
C LEU A 69 -0.74 -5.79 2.39
N ILE A 70 -1.34 -6.71 1.63
CA ILE A 70 -1.86 -7.98 2.17
C ILE A 70 -0.73 -8.79 2.78
N VAL A 71 0.37 -9.00 2.05
CA VAL A 71 1.51 -9.80 2.52
C VAL A 71 2.16 -9.16 3.76
N MET A 72 2.31 -7.84 3.76
CA MET A 72 2.80 -7.09 4.93
C MET A 72 1.88 -7.25 6.13
N THR A 73 0.57 -7.16 5.93
CA THR A 73 -0.42 -7.31 7.01
C THR A 73 -0.39 -8.71 7.61
N ILE A 74 -0.32 -9.74 6.76
CA ILE A 74 -0.17 -11.14 7.21
C ILE A 74 1.09 -11.28 8.04
N GLY A 75 2.23 -10.78 7.53
CA GLY A 75 3.52 -10.86 8.23
C GLY A 75 3.49 -10.19 9.60
N ILE A 76 2.82 -9.05 9.73
CA ILE A 76 2.70 -8.34 11.02
C ILE A 76 1.72 -9.07 11.94
N TYR A 77 0.64 -9.65 11.42
CA TYR A 77 -0.33 -10.41 12.21
C TYR A 77 0.30 -11.66 12.85
N ILE A 78 1.19 -12.35 12.15
CA ILE A 78 1.92 -13.52 12.68
C ILE A 78 3.25 -13.17 13.36
N ASP A 79 3.52 -11.87 13.58
CA ASP A 79 4.78 -11.35 14.13
C ASP A 79 6.05 -11.88 13.43
N ASN A 80 5.95 -12.10 12.11
CA ASN A 80 7.04 -12.59 11.28
C ASN A 80 7.61 -11.46 10.41
N LEU A 81 8.74 -10.91 10.87
CA LEU A 81 9.47 -9.85 10.17
C LEU A 81 9.89 -10.23 8.75
N TYR A 82 10.18 -11.50 8.48
CA TYR A 82 10.56 -11.95 7.14
C TYR A 82 9.39 -11.86 6.17
N VAL A 83 8.19 -12.31 6.59
CA VAL A 83 6.98 -12.22 5.76
C VAL A 83 6.58 -10.76 5.53
N SER A 84 6.70 -9.92 6.57
CA SER A 84 6.47 -8.49 6.42
C SER A 84 7.48 -7.85 5.44
N GLY A 85 8.75 -8.25 5.53
CA GLY A 85 9.81 -7.81 4.62
C GLY A 85 9.60 -8.25 3.17
N ILE A 86 9.08 -9.46 2.93
CA ILE A 86 8.69 -9.93 1.58
C ILE A 86 7.61 -9.03 1.00
N GLY A 87 6.62 -8.63 1.80
CA GLY A 87 5.61 -7.67 1.38
C GLY A 87 6.21 -6.35 0.92
N LEU A 88 7.22 -5.84 1.63
CA LEU A 88 7.94 -4.62 1.25
C LEU A 88 8.76 -4.82 -0.04
N LEU A 89 9.45 -5.96 -0.19
CA LEU A 89 10.18 -6.31 -1.42
C LEU A 89 9.27 -6.39 -2.64
N LEU A 90 8.04 -6.90 -2.48
CA LEU A 90 7.06 -6.96 -3.56
C LEU A 90 6.75 -5.57 -4.13
N ILE A 91 6.79 -4.49 -3.34
CA ILE A 91 6.61 -3.12 -3.84
C ILE A 91 7.67 -2.79 -4.90
N PHE A 92 8.93 -3.12 -4.62
CA PHE A 92 10.05 -2.85 -5.52
C PHE A 92 10.03 -3.71 -6.78
N ILE A 93 9.42 -4.90 -6.73
CA ILE A 93 9.27 -5.78 -7.89
C ILE A 93 8.07 -5.35 -8.75
N LEU A 94 6.93 -5.05 -8.12
CA LEU A 94 5.67 -4.76 -8.81
C LEU A 94 5.66 -3.37 -9.45
N ILE A 95 6.30 -2.35 -8.85
CA ILE A 95 6.36 -1.00 -9.44
C ILE A 95 7.02 -1.01 -10.84
N PRO A 96 8.23 -1.57 -11.04
CA PRO A 96 8.85 -1.66 -12.36
C PRO A 96 8.00 -2.43 -13.38
N ILE A 97 7.36 -3.53 -12.95
CA ILE A 97 6.48 -4.33 -13.79
C ILE A 97 5.29 -3.47 -14.26
N MET A 98 4.66 -2.74 -13.34
CA MET A 98 3.54 -1.86 -13.65
C MET A 98 3.94 -0.73 -14.61
N ILE A 99 5.10 -0.09 -14.40
CA ILE A 99 5.63 0.94 -15.31
C ILE A 99 5.85 0.36 -16.71
N LYS A 100 6.44 -0.83 -16.81
CA LYS A 100 6.67 -1.51 -18.09
C LYS A 100 5.34 -1.83 -18.81
N MET A 101 4.34 -2.34 -18.08
CA MET A 101 3.01 -2.62 -18.64
C MET A 101 2.28 -1.37 -19.16
N LEU A 102 2.47 -0.22 -18.52
CA LEU A 102 1.90 1.06 -18.94
C LEU A 102 2.63 1.66 -20.15
N ASN A 103 3.97 1.53 -20.23
CA ASN A 103 4.78 2.09 -21.31
C ASN A 103 4.76 1.28 -22.62
N ILE A 104 4.51 -0.03 -22.58
CA ILE A 104 4.37 -0.87 -23.81
C ILE A 104 3.22 -0.38 -24.72
N LYS A 105 2.38 0.53 -24.24
CA LYS A 105 1.18 1.02 -24.93
C LYS A 105 1.30 2.39 -25.59
N LYS A 106 2.47 3.04 -25.54
CA LYS A 106 2.78 4.23 -26.35
C LYS A 106 3.59 3.83 -27.57
#